data_AF-A0A1Y4CZT7-F1
#
_entry.id   AF-A0A1Y4CZT7-F1
#
_cell.length_a   1.000
_cell.length_b   1.000
_cell.length_c   1.000
_cell.angle_alpha   90.00
_cell.angle_beta   90.00
_cell.angle_gamma   90.00
#
_symmetry.space_group_name_H-M   'P 1'
#
loop_
_entity.id
_entity.type
_entity.pdbx_description
1 polymer ?
#
loop_
_entity_poly.entity_id
_entity_poly.type
_entity_poly.pdbx_seq_one_letter_code
_entity_poly.pdbx_strand_id
1 'polypeptide(L)'
;MEQWEAWNQELLSDEAWRYSVVQQAGLGVGFDSQIPEKLSEFNQFLVSTAETDSVPTLKDYQRRFHYWLRDYGAKRPKRGKNEVSRIEELNRVGEESLAMARQIWLNGECA
;
A
#
# COMPACT_ATOMS: atom_id res chain seq x y z
N MET A 1 -10.12 7.17 25.29
CA MET A 1 -8.91 6.34 25.03
C MET A 1 -9.26 4.86 25.20
N GLU A 2 -9.78 4.45 26.35
CA GLU A 2 -10.22 3.07 26.64
C GLU A 2 -11.26 2.51 25.63
N GLN A 3 -12.18 3.36 25.14
CA GLN A 3 -13.14 2.96 24.11
C GLN A 3 -12.49 2.59 22.76
N TRP A 4 -11.43 3.30 22.35
CA TRP A 4 -10.74 3.01 21.09
C TRP A 4 -9.87 1.76 21.19
N GLU A 5 -9.34 1.46 22.38
CA GLU A 5 -8.65 0.19 22.62
C GLU A 5 -9.61 -0.99 22.51
N ALA A 6 -10.83 -0.88 23.06
CA ALA A 6 -11.86 -1.88 22.90
C ALA A 6 -12.24 -2.09 21.42
N TRP A 7 -12.44 -0.99 20.68
CA TRP A 7 -12.70 -1.06 19.23
C TRP A 7 -11.53 -1.65 18.45
N ASN A 8 -10.28 -1.33 18.79
CA ASN A 8 -9.11 -1.94 18.16
C ASN A 8 -9.12 -3.46 18.32
N GLN A 9 -9.39 -3.96 19.53
CA GLN A 9 -9.45 -5.41 19.77
C GLN A 9 -10.60 -6.08 19.00
N GLU A 10 -11.77 -5.43 18.96
CA GLU A 10 -12.93 -5.90 18.19
C GLU A 10 -12.59 -5.99 16.70
N LEU A 11 -12.00 -4.95 16.12
CA LEU A 11 -11.64 -4.87 14.71
C LEU A 11 -10.51 -5.84 14.33
N LEU A 12 -9.51 -6.01 15.20
CA LEU A 12 -8.42 -6.97 14.97
C LEU A 12 -8.92 -8.42 15.00
N SER A 13 -10.01 -8.68 15.74
CA SER A 13 -10.66 -9.99 15.79
C SER A 13 -11.57 -10.25 14.58
N ASP A 14 -12.04 -9.20 13.90
CA ASP A 14 -12.88 -9.28 12.70
C ASP A 14 -12.04 -9.51 11.43
N GLU A 15 -11.97 -10.77 11.01
CA GLU A 15 -11.25 -11.16 9.79
C GLU A 15 -11.82 -10.53 8.51
N ALA A 16 -13.14 -10.36 8.41
CA ALA A 16 -13.77 -9.77 7.24
C ALA A 16 -13.44 -8.28 7.12
N TRP A 17 -13.44 -7.57 8.25
CA TRP A 17 -13.00 -6.18 8.29
C TRP A 17 -11.52 -6.04 7.96
N ARG A 18 -10.64 -6.86 8.54
CA ARG A 18 -9.20 -6.84 8.23
C ARG A 18 -8.94 -7.11 6.75
N TYR A 19 -9.62 -8.10 6.17
CA TYR A 19 -9.55 -8.39 4.73
C TYR A 19 -9.96 -7.18 3.89
N SER A 20 -11.06 -6.51 4.24
CA SER A 20 -11.50 -5.28 3.57
C SER A 20 -10.45 -4.18 3.65
N VAL A 21 -9.81 -3.98 4.81
CA VAL A 21 -8.75 -2.99 5.00
C VAL A 21 -7.54 -3.28 4.12
N VAL A 22 -7.08 -4.54 4.05
CA VAL A 22 -5.97 -4.96 3.18
C VAL A 22 -6.29 -4.66 1.71
N GLN A 23 -7.49 -4.99 1.26
CA GLN A 23 -7.93 -4.72 -0.11
C GLN A 23 -7.94 -3.21 -0.42
N GLN A 24 -8.41 -2.40 0.52
CA GLN A 24 -8.47 -0.94 0.37
C GLN A 24 -7.09 -0.29 0.36
N ALA A 25 -6.14 -0.80 1.14
CA ALA A 25 -4.77 -0.29 1.16
C ALA A 25 -4.06 -0.53 -0.19
N GLY A 26 -4.40 -1.62 -0.90
CA GLY A 26 -3.77 -1.96 -2.17
C GLY A 26 -2.26 -2.22 -2.06
N LEU A 27 -1.79 -2.61 -0.86
CA LEU A 27 -0.38 -2.86 -0.52
C LEU A 27 0.00 -4.34 -0.55
N GLY A 28 -0.93 -5.24 -0.90
CA GLY A 28 -0.66 -6.66 -1.11
C GLY A 28 -0.48 -7.49 0.16
N VAL A 29 0.09 -8.69 -0.02
CA VAL A 29 0.29 -9.68 1.04
C VAL A 29 1.33 -9.17 2.04
N GLY A 30 0.95 -9.02 3.31
CA GLY A 30 1.81 -8.48 4.38
C GLY A 30 1.32 -7.17 5.00
N PHE A 31 0.24 -6.57 4.48
CA PHE A 31 -0.37 -5.42 5.14
C PHE A 31 -1.21 -5.80 6.37
N ASP A 32 -1.79 -7.00 6.40
CA ASP A 32 -2.61 -7.49 7.53
C ASP A 32 -1.86 -7.42 8.87
N SER A 33 -0.57 -7.79 8.88
CA SER A 33 0.28 -7.70 10.07
C SER A 33 0.61 -6.27 10.51
N GLN A 34 0.40 -5.27 9.65
CA GLN A 34 0.64 -3.85 9.95
C GLN A 34 -0.63 -3.14 10.46
N ILE A 35 -1.81 -3.76 10.36
CA ILE A 35 -3.07 -3.17 10.81
C ILE A 35 -3.00 -2.71 12.29
N PRO A 36 -2.44 -3.50 13.25
CA PRO A 36 -2.34 -3.06 14.63
C PRO A 36 -1.53 -1.76 14.80
N GLU A 37 -0.40 -1.65 14.11
CA GLU A 37 0.45 -0.45 14.14
C GLU A 37 -0.28 0.74 13.53
N LYS A 38 -0.99 0.54 12.41
CA LYS A 38 -1.77 1.59 11.76
C LYS A 38 -2.94 2.08 12.59
N LEU A 39 -3.60 1.21 13.35
CA LEU A 39 -4.62 1.63 14.32
C LEU A 39 -4.01 2.47 15.45
N SER A 40 -2.81 2.13 15.92
CA SER A 40 -2.09 2.95 16.91
C SER A 40 -1.73 4.34 16.36
N GLU A 41 -1.16 4.40 15.15
CA GLU A 41 -0.86 5.67 14.47
C GLU A 41 -2.13 6.52 14.27
N PHE A 42 -3.24 5.89 13.88
CA PHE A 42 -4.52 6.57 13.71
C PHE A 42 -5.06 7.14 15.03
N ASN A 43 -4.97 6.39 16.12
CA ASN A 43 -5.37 6.90 17.45
C ASN A 43 -4.53 8.11 17.87
N GLN A 44 -3.21 8.08 17.63
CA GLN A 44 -2.34 9.22 17.89
C GLN A 44 -2.70 10.42 17.03
N PHE A 45 -3.06 10.19 15.76
CA PHE A 45 -3.54 11.23 14.86
C PHE A 45 -4.79 11.92 15.43
N LEU A 46 -5.82 11.16 15.81
CA LEU A 46 -7.05 11.72 16.37
C LEU A 46 -6.81 12.58 17.63
N VAL A 47 -5.90 12.13 18.51
CA VAL A 47 -5.50 12.92 19.69
C VAL A 47 -4.77 14.19 19.27
N SER A 48 -3.83 14.10 18.33
CA SER A 48 -3.00 15.23 17.89
C SER A 48 -3.81 16.33 17.20
N THR A 49 -4.90 15.95 16.52
CA THR A 49 -5.77 16.88 15.79
C THR A 49 -6.98 17.34 16.61
N ALA A 50 -7.08 16.94 17.88
CA ALA A 50 -8.23 17.22 18.75
C ALA A 50 -9.58 16.78 18.14
N GLU A 51 -9.58 15.70 17.35
CA GLU A 51 -10.78 15.14 16.71
C GLU A 51 -11.47 14.06 17.55
N THR A 52 -11.09 13.92 18.83
CA THR A 52 -11.54 12.84 19.72
C THR A 52 -13.06 12.73 19.82
N ASP A 53 -13.77 13.86 19.84
CA ASP A 53 -15.23 13.92 20.03
C ASP A 53 -16.01 13.77 18.71
N SER A 54 -15.31 13.77 17.56
CA SER A 54 -15.91 13.66 16.23
C SER A 54 -16.19 12.21 15.81
N VAL A 55 -15.80 11.24 16.64
CA VAL A 55 -15.88 9.81 16.35
C VAL A 55 -16.71 9.07 17.43
N PRO A 56 -18.04 9.29 17.47
CA PRO A 56 -18.89 8.80 18.55
C PRO A 56 -19.21 7.30 18.46
N THR A 57 -19.02 6.68 17.28
CA THR A 57 -19.40 5.28 17.04
C THR A 57 -18.28 4.48 16.39
N LEU A 58 -18.33 3.15 16.53
CA LEU A 58 -17.42 2.24 15.83
C LEU A 58 -17.49 2.41 14.30
N LYS A 59 -18.68 2.65 13.74
CA LYS A 59 -18.82 2.90 12.30
C LYS A 59 -18.14 4.19 11.86
N ASP A 60 -18.23 5.25 12.67
CA ASP A 60 -17.50 6.49 12.42
C ASP A 60 -16.00 6.27 12.51
N TYR A 61 -15.57 5.47 13.49
CA TYR A 61 -14.16 5.12 13.68
C TYR A 61 -13.61 4.36 12.48
N GLN A 62 -14.28 3.31 12.02
CA GLN A 62 -13.91 2.55 10.82
C GLN A 62 -13.83 3.45 9.57
N ARG A 63 -14.84 4.32 9.38
CA ARG A 63 -14.88 5.27 8.25
C ARG A 63 -13.74 6.26 8.29
N ARG A 64 -13.44 6.82 9.47
CA ARG A 64 -12.37 7.81 9.66
C ARG A 64 -10.99 7.15 9.51
N PHE A 65 -10.82 5.93 10.03
CA PHE A 65 -9.64 5.12 9.79
C PHE A 65 -9.41 4.87 8.30
N HIS A 66 -10.45 4.53 7.55
CA HIS A 66 -10.35 4.35 6.10
C HIS A 66 -9.83 5.60 5.38
N TYR A 67 -10.41 6.78 5.65
CA TYR A 67 -9.96 8.03 5.03
C TYR A 67 -8.55 8.40 5.46
N TRP A 68 -8.24 8.26 6.74
CA TRP A 68 -6.90 8.51 7.25
C TRP A 68 -5.87 7.56 6.63
N LEU A 69 -6.20 6.29 6.49
CA LEU A 69 -5.32 5.29 5.89
C LEU A 69 -5.06 5.64 4.42
N ARG A 70 -6.08 6.05 3.66
CA ARG A 70 -5.93 6.49 2.27
C ARG A 70 -5.03 7.73 2.16
N ASP A 71 -5.23 8.73 3.01
CA ASP A 71 -4.61 10.06 2.84
C ASP A 71 -3.22 10.16 3.51
N TYR A 72 -3.01 9.42 4.61
CA TYR A 72 -1.83 9.55 5.47
C TYR A 72 -1.13 8.21 5.75
N GLY A 73 -1.89 7.14 6.02
CA GLY A 73 -1.36 5.87 6.55
C GLY A 73 -0.78 4.92 5.49
N ALA A 74 -1.28 4.98 4.25
CA ALA A 74 -0.83 4.19 3.11
C ALA A 74 -0.04 5.08 2.14
N LYS A 75 1.00 5.76 2.63
CA LYS A 75 1.96 6.42 1.75
C LYS A 75 2.55 5.37 0.81
N ARG A 76 1.98 5.26 -0.39
CA ARG A 76 2.68 4.65 -1.52
C ARG A 76 4.01 5.39 -1.61
N PRO A 77 5.16 4.70 -1.64
CA PRO A 77 6.41 5.37 -1.95
C PRO A 77 6.15 6.15 -3.24
N LYS A 78 6.33 7.48 -3.20
CA LYS A 78 6.33 8.26 -4.44
C LYS A 78 7.40 7.60 -5.29
N ARG A 79 7.03 7.04 -6.46
CA ARG A 79 8.00 6.56 -7.43
C ARG A 79 9.06 7.64 -7.53
N GLY A 80 10.28 7.32 -7.15
CA GLY A 80 11.36 8.29 -7.16
C GLY A 80 11.45 8.82 -8.60
N LYS A 81 11.80 10.11 -8.76
CA LYS A 81 12.05 10.70 -10.09
C LYS A 81 13.16 9.98 -10.89
N ASN A 82 13.79 8.97 -10.31
CA ASN A 82 14.90 8.19 -10.85
C ASN A 82 14.49 6.77 -11.28
N GLU A 83 13.21 6.39 -11.20
CA GLU A 83 12.73 5.11 -11.75
C GLU A 83 12.56 5.25 -13.26
N VAL A 84 13.39 4.54 -14.03
CA VAL A 84 13.32 4.47 -15.49
C VAL A 84 11.87 4.16 -15.88
N SER A 85 11.30 4.92 -16.80
CA SER A 85 9.90 4.71 -17.15
C SER A 85 9.72 3.30 -17.71
N ARG A 86 8.56 2.66 -17.47
CA ARG A 86 8.27 1.32 -18.00
C ARG A 86 8.45 1.24 -19.52
N ILE A 87 8.20 2.34 -20.23
CA ILE A 87 8.41 2.45 -21.68
C ILE A 87 9.89 2.41 -22.03
N GLU A 88 10.71 3.12 -21.28
CA GLU A 88 12.17 3.18 -21.48
C GLU A 88 12.83 1.84 -21.12
N GLU A 89 12.34 1.15 -20.09
CA GLU A 89 12.75 -0.22 -19.78
C GLU A 89 12.40 -1.19 -20.93
N LEU A 90 11.17 -1.10 -21.45
CA LEU A 90 10.73 -1.92 -22.59
C LEU A 90 11.58 -1.66 -23.84
N ASN A 91 11.92 -0.40 -24.12
CA ASN A 91 12.79 -0.03 -25.23
C ASN A 91 14.17 -0.65 -25.07
N ARG A 92 14.78 -0.54 -23.88
CA ARG A 92 16.10 -1.12 -23.59
C ARG A 92 16.11 -2.64 -23.79
N VAL A 93 15.14 -3.34 -23.21
CA VAL A 93 15.02 -4.81 -23.36
C VAL A 93 14.79 -5.20 -24.83
N GLY A 94 14.02 -4.40 -25.57
CA GLY A 94 13.81 -4.58 -27.00
C GLY A 94 15.10 -4.44 -27.81
N GLU A 95 15.90 -3.40 -27.53
CA GLU A 95 17.19 -3.15 -28.19
C GLU A 95 18.21 -4.27 -27.91
N GLU A 96 18.31 -4.71 -26.65
CA GLU A 96 19.16 -5.84 -26.24
C GLU A 96 18.75 -7.14 -26.96
N SER A 97 17.44 -7.41 -27.04
CA SER A 97 16.90 -8.57 -27.75
C SER A 97 17.22 -8.55 -29.25
N LEU A 98 17.09 -7.39 -29.89
CA LEU A 98 17.45 -7.20 -31.29
C LEU A 98 18.96 -7.34 -31.52
N ALA A 99 19.79 -6.86 -30.60
CA ALA A 99 21.24 -7.03 -30.68
C ALA A 99 21.65 -8.50 -30.60
N MET A 100 21.07 -9.25 -29.67
CA MET A 100 21.29 -10.70 -29.57
C MET A 100 20.83 -11.44 -30.82
N ALA A 101 19.64 -11.13 -31.34
CA ALA A 101 19.13 -11.73 -32.58
C ALA A 101 20.06 -11.47 -33.77
N ARG A 102 20.59 -10.24 -33.90
CA ARG A 102 21.57 -9.89 -34.93
C ARG A 102 22.86 -10.69 -34.81
N GLN A 103 23.37 -10.87 -33.59
CA GLN A 103 24.57 -11.68 -33.34
C GLN A 103 24.36 -13.15 -33.72
N ILE A 104 23.21 -13.73 -33.36
CA ILE A 104 22.86 -15.10 -33.74
C ILE A 104 22.78 -15.25 -35.26
N TRP A 105 22.18 -14.28 -35.94
CA TRP A 105 22.06 -14.30 -37.40
C TRP A 105 23.43 -14.23 -38.09
N LEU A 106 24.28 -13.27 -37.71
CA LEU A 106 25.64 -13.13 -38.26
C LEU A 106 26.53 -14.35 -37.97
N ASN A 107 26.41 -14.95 -36.78
CA ASN A 107 27.16 -16.15 -36.42
C ASN A 107 26.61 -17.43 -37.06
N GLY A 108 25.34 -17.41 -37.48
CA GLY A 108 24.67 -18.50 -38.19
C GLY A 108 24.84 -18.49 -39.70
N GLU A 109 25.33 -17.39 -40.28
CA GLU A 109 25.63 -17.25 -41.73
C GLU A 109 27.05 -17.74 -42.11
N CYS A 110 27.80 -18.33 -41.17
CA CYS A 110 29.04 -19.07 -41.44
C CYS A 110 28.81 -20.59 -41.26
N ALA A 111 28.08 -21.20 -42.18
CA ALA A 111 28.09 -22.64 -42.43
C ALA A 111 27.91 -22.91 -43.93
#